data_AF-S4MYI4-F1
#
_entry.id   AF-S4MYI4-F1
#
_cell.length_a   1.000
_cell.length_b   1.000
_cell.length_c   1.000
_cell.angle_alpha   90.00
_cell.angle_beta   90.00
_cell.angle_gamma   90.00
#
_symmetry.space_group_name_H-M   'P 1'
#
loop_
_entity.id
_entity.type
_entity.pdbx_description
1 polymer ?
#
loop_
_entity_poly.entity_id
_entity_poly.type
_entity_poly.pdbx_seq_one_letter_code
_entity_poly.pdbx_strand_id
1 'polypeptide(L)'
;MVPERETLRERTPSGSTAAGRPRTARLDQPGVPKRRILPEYDPEAFGRLSERIARFLGTGRFLVWMTAVIILWVAWNSLAPRDLRFDEYPFIFLTLMLSLQASYAAPLILLAQNRQDDRDRVNLEQDRKQNERSIADTEYLTREVAALRIGLGEVATRDWIRSELQDVVKELEERHNGHRHDPVVFPAERSRGRDADDR
;
A
#
# COMPACT_ATOMS: atom_id res chain seq x y z
N MET A 1 38.36 -79.40 -15.48
CA MET A 1 39.69 -79.14 -16.06
C MET A 1 39.62 -77.83 -16.82
N VAL A 2 40.25 -76.79 -16.27
CA VAL A 2 40.51 -75.50 -16.94
C VAL A 2 41.83 -75.61 -17.69
N PRO A 3 41.99 -74.90 -18.81
CA PRO A 3 43.25 -74.19 -19.01
C PRO A 3 43.03 -72.72 -19.38
N GLU A 4 43.72 -71.86 -18.63
CA GLU A 4 44.04 -70.48 -19.03
C GLU A 4 44.85 -70.48 -20.33
N ARG A 5 44.73 -69.41 -21.12
CA ARG A 5 45.87 -68.55 -21.54
C ARG A 5 45.38 -67.15 -21.93
N GLU A 6 45.92 -66.16 -21.23
CA GLU A 6 45.94 -64.75 -21.60
C GLU A 6 46.75 -64.53 -22.90
N THR A 7 46.36 -63.57 -23.74
CA THR A 7 47.30 -62.63 -24.38
C THR A 7 46.57 -61.42 -24.99
N LEU A 8 46.93 -60.27 -24.43
CA LEU A 8 46.86 -58.89 -24.91
C LEU A 8 46.58 -58.66 -26.42
N ARG A 9 45.56 -57.84 -26.72
CA ARG A 9 45.63 -56.93 -27.88
C ARG A 9 44.92 -55.61 -27.57
N GLU A 10 45.75 -54.63 -27.27
CA GLU A 10 45.41 -53.22 -27.07
C GLU A 10 45.11 -52.54 -28.41
N ARG A 11 43.97 -51.85 -28.51
CA ARG A 11 43.72 -50.79 -29.49
C ARG A 11 42.78 -49.75 -28.86
N THR A 12 43.37 -48.61 -28.51
CA THR A 12 42.74 -47.37 -28.01
C THR A 12 42.15 -46.54 -29.18
N PRO A 13 41.52 -45.39 -28.91
CA PRO A 13 40.10 -45.17 -28.70
C PRO A 13 39.41 -44.60 -29.95
N SER A 14 38.12 -44.88 -30.16
CA SER A 14 37.36 -44.21 -31.23
C SER A 14 35.97 -43.81 -30.76
N GLY A 15 35.69 -42.52 -30.86
CA GLY A 15 34.33 -42.00 -30.96
C GLY A 15 33.61 -41.78 -29.63
N SER A 16 34.06 -40.76 -28.89
CA SER A 16 33.17 -40.00 -28.01
C SER A 16 32.04 -39.41 -28.86
N THR A 17 30.84 -39.98 -28.82
CA THR A 17 29.66 -39.27 -29.34
C THR A 17 28.39 -39.69 -28.60
N ALA A 18 27.83 -38.70 -27.89
CA ALA A 18 26.45 -38.60 -27.48
C ALA A 18 25.95 -39.60 -26.42
N ALA A 19 26.51 -39.50 -25.20
CA ALA A 19 25.71 -39.71 -24.01
C ALA A 19 24.43 -38.88 -24.11
N GLY A 20 23.28 -39.55 -24.10
CA GLY A 20 21.96 -38.95 -24.20
C GLY A 20 21.75 -37.91 -23.11
N ARG A 21 21.97 -36.64 -23.46
CA ARG A 21 21.62 -35.50 -22.61
C ARG A 21 20.09 -35.50 -22.50
N PRO A 22 19.50 -35.60 -21.30
CA PRO A 22 18.06 -35.40 -21.17
C PRO A 22 17.76 -34.00 -21.67
N ARG A 23 16.92 -33.91 -22.70
CA ARG A 23 16.47 -32.66 -23.29
C ARG A 23 15.84 -31.84 -22.17
N THR A 24 16.55 -30.82 -21.68
CA THR A 24 16.00 -29.86 -20.74
C THR A 24 14.79 -29.24 -21.42
N ALA A 25 13.61 -29.47 -20.83
CA ALA A 25 12.37 -28.89 -21.28
C ALA A 25 12.57 -27.37 -21.40
N ARG A 26 12.41 -26.84 -22.63
CA ARG A 26 12.50 -25.40 -22.85
C ARG A 26 11.42 -24.71 -22.03
N LEU A 27 11.85 -23.82 -21.14
CA LEU A 27 11.00 -23.05 -20.23
C LEU A 27 10.13 -21.99 -20.94
N ASP A 28 10.26 -21.87 -22.27
CA ASP A 28 9.52 -20.91 -23.10
C ASP A 28 8.20 -21.44 -23.67
N GLN A 29 7.82 -22.69 -23.40
CA GLN A 29 6.50 -23.19 -23.78
C GLN A 29 5.54 -23.02 -22.60
N PRO A 30 4.46 -22.22 -22.73
CA PRO A 30 3.42 -22.19 -21.72
C PRO A 30 2.84 -23.60 -21.60
N GLY A 31 3.15 -24.26 -20.49
CA GLY A 31 2.75 -25.63 -20.24
C GLY A 31 1.24 -25.73 -20.24
N VAL A 32 0.71 -26.65 -21.05
CA VAL A 32 -0.71 -27.06 -20.99
C VAL A 32 -1.09 -27.32 -19.53
N PRO A 33 -2.14 -26.65 -19.00
CA PRO A 33 -2.47 -26.75 -17.60
C PRO A 33 -2.80 -28.21 -17.27
N LYS A 34 -1.93 -28.85 -16.47
CA LYS A 34 -2.24 -30.13 -15.85
C LYS A 34 -3.50 -29.92 -15.04
N ARG A 35 -4.60 -30.53 -15.48
CA ARG A 35 -5.89 -30.57 -14.80
C ARG A 35 -5.67 -31.17 -13.40
N ARG A 36 -5.45 -30.30 -12.40
CA ARG A 36 -5.30 -30.70 -11.01
C ARG A 36 -6.65 -31.21 -10.56
N ILE A 37 -6.70 -32.47 -10.17
CA ILE A 37 -7.83 -33.16 -9.54
C ILE A 37 -7.85 -32.88 -8.02
N LEU A 38 -7.23 -31.78 -7.59
CA LEU A 38 -7.36 -31.33 -6.22
C LEU A 38 -8.68 -30.57 -6.14
N PRO A 39 -9.57 -30.87 -5.18
CA PRO A 39 -10.71 -30.01 -4.92
C PRO A 39 -10.18 -28.60 -4.69
N GLU A 40 -10.56 -27.68 -5.59
CA GLU A 40 -10.22 -26.28 -5.50
C GLU A 40 -10.92 -25.76 -4.24
N TYR A 41 -10.14 -25.61 -3.17
CA TYR A 41 -10.61 -25.00 -1.93
C TYR A 41 -10.95 -23.55 -2.27
N ASP A 42 -12.22 -23.26 -2.52
CA ASP A 42 -12.71 -21.95 -2.93
C ASP A 42 -12.61 -20.97 -1.73
N PRO A 43 -11.59 -20.10 -1.70
CA PRO A 43 -11.34 -19.21 -0.58
C PRO A 43 -12.43 -18.15 -0.43
N GLU A 44 -13.23 -17.91 -1.47
CA GLU A 44 -14.29 -16.90 -1.49
C GLU A 44 -15.56 -17.37 -0.76
N ALA A 45 -15.89 -18.66 -0.86
CA ALA A 45 -17.00 -19.26 -0.12
C ALA A 45 -16.72 -19.28 1.38
N PHE A 46 -15.49 -19.67 1.77
CA PHE A 46 -15.04 -19.62 3.16
C PHE A 46 -14.94 -18.19 3.69
N GLY A 47 -14.50 -17.24 2.86
CA GLY A 47 -14.42 -15.84 3.26
C GLY A 47 -15.76 -15.24 3.68
N ARG A 48 -16.82 -15.52 2.92
CA ARG A 48 -18.20 -15.09 3.22
C ARG A 48 -18.76 -15.80 4.46
N LEU A 49 -18.45 -17.08 4.65
CA LEU A 49 -18.86 -17.85 5.83
C LEU A 49 -18.18 -17.31 7.09
N SER A 50 -16.86 -17.09 7.05
CA SER A 50 -16.09 -16.54 8.18
C SER A 50 -16.58 -15.14 8.57
N GLU A 51 -16.90 -14.27 7.62
CA GLU A 51 -17.42 -12.93 7.93
C GLU A 51 -18.81 -12.97 8.59
N ARG A 52 -19.64 -13.94 8.21
CA ARG A 52 -20.93 -14.18 8.86
C ARG A 52 -20.75 -14.73 10.27
N ILE A 53 -19.84 -15.68 10.46
CA ILE A 53 -19.49 -16.25 11.77
C ILE A 53 -18.88 -15.17 12.68
N ALA A 54 -17.98 -14.33 12.19
CA ALA A 54 -17.35 -13.25 12.96
C ALA A 54 -18.40 -12.24 13.47
N ARG A 55 -19.33 -11.80 12.62
CA ARG A 55 -20.44 -10.93 13.03
C ARG A 55 -21.38 -11.62 14.03
N PHE A 56 -21.54 -12.94 13.91
CA PHE A 56 -22.39 -13.73 14.79
C PHE A 56 -21.77 -13.95 16.19
N LEU A 57 -20.46 -14.26 16.25
CA LEU A 57 -19.72 -14.43 17.51
C LEU A 57 -19.44 -13.10 18.23
N GLY A 58 -19.22 -12.01 17.49
CA GLY A 58 -18.95 -10.69 18.08
C GLY A 58 -20.19 -10.03 18.70
N THR A 59 -21.39 -10.50 18.38
CA THR A 59 -22.64 -9.98 18.94
C THR A 59 -23.06 -10.86 20.13
N GLY A 60 -23.24 -10.30 21.33
CA GLY A 60 -23.66 -11.03 22.54
C GLY A 60 -24.95 -11.87 22.42
N ARG A 61 -25.67 -11.75 21.29
CA ARG A 61 -26.83 -12.58 20.91
C ARG A 61 -26.50 -14.08 20.82
N PHE A 62 -25.28 -14.48 20.45
CA PHE A 62 -24.91 -15.90 20.42
C PHE A 62 -24.99 -16.52 21.82
N LEU A 63 -24.40 -15.85 22.81
CA LEU A 63 -24.42 -16.31 24.20
C LEU A 63 -25.85 -16.40 24.73
N VAL A 64 -26.69 -15.38 24.47
CA VAL A 64 -28.10 -15.39 24.87
C VAL A 64 -28.83 -16.60 24.29
N TRP A 65 -28.63 -16.90 23.00
CA TRP A 65 -29.31 -18.03 22.38
C TRP A 65 -28.80 -19.37 22.93
N MET A 66 -27.48 -19.53 23.09
CA MET A 66 -26.87 -20.72 23.70
C MET A 66 -27.41 -20.98 25.12
N THR A 67 -27.48 -19.95 25.96
CA THR A 67 -28.02 -20.06 27.31
C THR A 67 -29.49 -20.43 27.30
N ALA A 68 -30.30 -19.86 26.42
CA ALA A 68 -31.72 -20.21 26.32
C ALA A 68 -31.95 -21.66 25.83
N VAL A 69 -31.11 -22.19 24.93
CA VAL A 69 -31.16 -23.62 24.55
C VAL A 69 -30.83 -24.52 25.74
N ILE A 70 -29.79 -24.20 26.53
CA ILE A 70 -29.43 -24.95 27.73
C ILE A 70 -30.58 -24.93 28.75
N ILE A 71 -31.14 -23.75 29.02
CA ILE A 71 -32.28 -23.59 29.95
C ILE A 71 -33.47 -24.39 29.46
N LEU A 72 -33.80 -24.34 28.17
CA LEU A 72 -34.91 -25.09 27.59
C LEU A 72 -34.69 -26.61 27.72
N TRP A 73 -33.47 -27.10 27.51
CA TRP A 73 -33.13 -28.52 27.67
C TRP A 73 -33.27 -28.98 29.12
N VAL A 74 -32.75 -28.19 30.07
CA VAL A 74 -32.84 -28.49 31.50
C VAL A 74 -34.30 -28.44 31.96
N ALA A 75 -35.06 -27.43 31.52
CA ALA A 75 -36.49 -27.29 31.83
C ALA A 75 -37.29 -28.47 31.26
N TRP A 76 -37.04 -28.86 30.01
CA TRP A 76 -37.68 -30.01 29.38
C TRP A 76 -37.42 -31.30 30.18
N ASN A 77 -36.16 -31.60 30.50
CA ASN A 77 -35.81 -32.81 31.24
C ASN A 77 -36.23 -32.78 32.72
N SER A 78 -36.38 -31.59 33.33
CA SER A 78 -36.80 -31.45 34.72
C SER A 78 -38.33 -31.49 34.89
N LEU A 79 -39.08 -30.85 33.98
CA LEU A 79 -40.54 -30.77 34.03
C LEU A 79 -41.23 -31.97 33.33
N ALA A 80 -40.51 -32.74 32.50
CA ALA A 80 -41.08 -33.91 31.85
C ALA A 80 -41.45 -35.02 32.85
N PRO A 81 -42.56 -35.75 32.61
CA PRO A 81 -42.91 -36.98 33.33
C PRO A 81 -41.77 -38.01 33.22
N ARG A 82 -41.59 -38.86 34.24
CA ARG A 82 -40.47 -39.82 34.34
C ARG A 82 -40.28 -40.69 33.09
N ASP A 83 -41.37 -40.99 32.38
CA ASP A 83 -41.34 -41.82 31.17
C ASP A 83 -40.80 -41.09 29.91
N LEU A 84 -40.69 -39.75 29.95
CA LEU A 84 -40.22 -38.89 28.86
C LEU A 84 -38.89 -38.16 29.19
N ARG A 85 -38.30 -38.45 30.36
CA ARG A 85 -37.00 -37.89 30.77
C ARG A 85 -35.90 -38.59 29.98
N PHE A 86 -35.43 -37.93 28.93
CA PHE A 86 -34.35 -38.45 28.10
C PHE A 86 -32.97 -38.31 28.79
N ASP A 87 -32.82 -37.29 29.65
CA ASP A 87 -31.55 -36.92 30.29
C ASP A 87 -31.79 -36.49 31.76
N GLU A 88 -31.83 -37.45 32.69
CA GLU A 88 -32.02 -37.20 34.13
C GLU A 88 -30.72 -36.69 34.78
N TYR A 89 -30.83 -36.02 35.94
CA TYR A 89 -29.66 -35.46 36.65
C TYR A 89 -28.61 -36.56 36.87
N PRO A 90 -27.36 -36.42 36.38
CA PRO A 90 -26.61 -35.17 36.15
C PRO A 90 -26.49 -34.68 34.67
N PHE A 91 -27.46 -34.96 33.80
CA PHE A 91 -27.49 -34.51 32.39
C PHE A 91 -26.28 -34.98 31.55
N ILE A 92 -26.13 -36.31 31.41
CA ILE A 92 -25.02 -36.93 30.66
C ILE A 92 -25.03 -36.47 29.20
N PHE A 93 -26.19 -36.41 28.56
CA PHE A 93 -26.27 -36.07 27.13
C PHE A 93 -25.89 -34.63 26.88
N LEU A 94 -26.39 -33.70 27.70
CA LEU A 94 -26.00 -32.29 27.63
C LEU A 94 -24.48 -32.13 27.82
N THR A 95 -23.91 -32.85 28.77
CA THR A 95 -22.46 -32.80 29.05
C THR A 95 -21.64 -33.35 27.88
N LEU A 96 -22.05 -34.47 27.29
CA LEU A 96 -21.40 -35.05 26.12
C LEU A 96 -21.49 -34.12 24.91
N MET A 97 -22.64 -33.47 24.72
CA MET A 97 -22.82 -32.54 23.61
C MET A 97 -21.95 -31.29 23.78
N LEU A 98 -21.87 -30.74 25.00
CA LEU A 98 -21.01 -29.58 25.29
C LEU A 98 -19.51 -29.91 25.16
N SER A 99 -19.08 -31.11 25.56
CA SER A 99 -17.68 -31.52 25.41
C SER A 99 -17.31 -31.70 23.93
N LEU A 100 -18.20 -32.30 23.14
CA LEU A 100 -18.04 -32.38 21.69
C LEU A 100 -18.04 -30.99 21.04
N GLN A 101 -18.94 -30.10 21.48
CA GLN A 101 -19.01 -28.72 20.98
C GLN A 101 -17.67 -28.00 21.18
N ALA A 102 -17.09 -28.08 22.38
CA ALA A 102 -15.79 -27.50 22.67
C ALA A 102 -14.67 -28.10 21.80
N SER A 103 -14.68 -29.43 21.63
CA SER A 103 -13.69 -30.15 20.82
C SER A 103 -13.71 -29.75 19.35
N TYR A 104 -14.91 -29.54 18.76
CA TYR A 104 -15.05 -29.12 17.37
C TYR A 104 -14.93 -27.60 17.17
N ALA A 105 -15.19 -26.81 18.21
CA ALA A 105 -15.00 -25.36 18.16
C ALA A 105 -13.52 -24.98 17.98
N ALA A 106 -12.60 -25.66 18.67
CA ALA A 106 -11.16 -25.38 18.58
C ALA A 106 -10.60 -25.41 17.13
N PRO A 107 -10.80 -26.46 16.32
CA PRO A 107 -10.31 -26.49 14.94
C PRO A 107 -11.03 -25.49 14.03
N LEU A 108 -12.33 -25.24 14.23
CA LEU A 108 -13.05 -24.20 13.48
C LEU A 108 -12.51 -22.80 13.77
N ILE A 109 -12.19 -22.50 15.04
CA ILE A 109 -11.60 -21.24 15.44
C ILE A 109 -10.20 -21.10 14.84
N LEU A 110 -9.38 -22.16 14.88
CA LEU A 110 -8.03 -22.16 14.28
C LEU A 110 -8.07 -21.92 12.76
N LEU A 111 -9.05 -22.50 12.06
CA LEU A 111 -9.26 -22.26 10.62
C LEU A 111 -9.72 -20.82 10.34
N ALA A 112 -10.54 -20.23 11.22
CA ALA A 112 -10.94 -18.84 11.11
C ALA A 112 -9.77 -17.88 11.38
N GLN A 113 -8.89 -18.21 12.32
CA GLN A 113 -7.71 -17.42 12.71
C GLN A 113 -6.62 -17.42 11.63
N ASN A 114 -6.24 -18.57 11.05
CA ASN A 114 -5.23 -18.64 10.00
C ASN A 114 -5.50 -17.66 8.83
N ARG A 115 -6.78 -17.43 8.51
CA ARG A 115 -7.17 -16.51 7.43
C ARG A 115 -7.23 -15.04 7.86
N GLN A 116 -7.44 -14.77 9.15
CA GLN A 116 -7.29 -13.42 9.70
C GLN A 116 -5.80 -13.04 9.67
N ASP A 117 -4.93 -13.95 10.12
CA ASP A 117 -3.47 -13.73 10.13
C ASP A 117 -2.91 -13.50 8.72
N ASP A 118 -3.39 -14.23 7.70
CA ASP A 118 -2.99 -14.01 6.30
C ASP A 118 -3.42 -12.63 5.77
N ARG A 119 -4.64 -12.17 6.08
CA ARG A 119 -5.10 -10.81 5.71
C ARG A 119 -4.32 -9.75 6.45
N ASP A 120 -4.10 -9.94 7.74
CA ASP A 120 -3.37 -9.00 8.58
C ASP A 120 -1.92 -8.90 8.11
N ARG A 121 -1.30 -10.00 7.68
CA ARG A 121 0.01 -10.00 7.05
C ARG A 121 0.05 -9.17 5.76
N VAL A 122 -0.92 -9.35 4.86
CA VAL A 122 -0.99 -8.59 3.61
C VAL A 122 -1.18 -7.10 3.87
N ASN A 123 -2.06 -6.73 4.81
CA ASN A 123 -2.25 -5.34 5.23
C ASN A 123 -0.94 -4.76 5.79
N LEU A 124 -0.21 -5.51 6.63
CA LEU A 124 1.07 -5.09 7.19
C LEU A 124 2.14 -4.86 6.11
N GLU A 125 2.18 -5.72 5.08
CA GLU A 125 3.09 -5.56 3.94
C GLU A 125 2.72 -4.34 3.07
N GLN A 126 1.43 -4.05 2.90
CA GLN A 126 0.97 -2.85 2.19
C GLN A 126 1.27 -1.57 2.97
N ASP A 127 1.04 -1.55 4.28
CA ASP A 127 1.33 -0.41 5.15
C ASP A 127 2.82 -0.10 5.16
N ARG A 128 3.69 -1.12 5.18
CA ARG A 128 5.14 -0.92 5.04
C ARG A 128 5.49 -0.22 3.74
N LYS A 129 4.95 -0.68 2.60
CA LYS A 129 5.18 -0.06 1.28
C LYS A 129 4.64 1.37 1.20
N GLN A 130 3.47 1.63 1.81
CA GLN A 130 2.90 2.98 1.88
C GLN A 130 3.77 3.90 2.74
N ASN A 131 4.25 3.42 3.88
CA ASN A 131 5.13 4.18 4.76
C ASN A 131 6.47 4.52 4.09
N GLU A 132 7.07 3.57 3.37
CA GLU A 132 8.28 3.81 2.57
C GLU A 132 8.05 4.91 1.51
N ARG A 133 6.90 4.89 0.81
CA ARG A 133 6.53 5.94 -0.15
C ARG A 133 6.29 7.28 0.53
N SER A 134 5.61 7.30 1.67
CA SER A 134 5.33 8.52 2.44
C SER A 134 6.62 9.19 2.93
N ILE A 135 7.60 8.39 3.35
CA ILE A 135 8.94 8.89 3.73
C ILE A 135 9.62 9.53 2.50
N ALA A 136 9.59 8.86 1.34
CA ALA A 136 10.17 9.38 0.11
C ALA A 136 9.49 10.68 -0.37
N ASP A 137 8.16 10.75 -0.29
CA ASP A 137 7.39 11.95 -0.63
C ASP A 137 7.71 13.10 0.33
N THR A 138 7.86 12.81 1.62
CA THR A 138 8.25 13.81 2.63
C THR A 138 9.67 14.32 2.38
N GLU A 139 10.60 13.43 2.03
CA GLU A 139 11.97 13.82 1.67
C GLU A 139 11.99 14.69 0.40
N TYR A 140 11.20 14.30 -0.61
CA TYR A 140 11.04 15.07 -1.84
C TYR A 140 10.47 16.47 -1.56
N LEU A 141 9.35 16.57 -0.84
CA LEU A 141 8.75 17.85 -0.46
C LEU A 141 9.72 18.71 0.38
N THR A 142 10.49 18.10 1.28
CA THR A 142 11.47 18.83 2.09
C THR A 142 12.58 19.40 1.21
N ARG A 143 13.08 18.63 0.23
CA ARG A 143 14.07 19.11 -0.74
C ARG A 143 13.49 20.21 -1.63
N GLU A 144 12.26 20.07 -2.09
CA GLU A 144 11.59 21.06 -2.94
C GLU A 144 11.34 22.37 -2.17
N VAL A 145 10.92 22.29 -0.91
CA VAL A 145 10.76 23.44 -0.01
C VAL A 145 12.11 24.10 0.27
N ALA A 146 13.18 23.33 0.46
CA ALA A 146 14.52 23.88 0.63
C ALA A 146 14.98 24.61 -0.64
N ALA A 147 14.73 24.06 -1.83
CA ALA A 147 15.03 24.69 -3.10
C ALA A 147 14.21 25.97 -3.33
N LEU A 148 12.90 25.93 -3.05
CA LEU A 148 12.02 27.10 -3.08
C LEU A 148 12.50 28.19 -2.11
N ARG A 149 12.92 27.82 -0.90
CA ARG A 149 13.47 28.75 0.09
C ARG A 149 14.76 29.41 -0.40
N ILE A 150 15.64 28.67 -1.06
CA ILE A 150 16.87 29.22 -1.64
C ILE A 150 16.54 30.17 -2.80
N GLY A 151 15.66 29.75 -3.72
CA GLY A 151 15.24 30.61 -4.84
C GLY A 151 14.51 31.89 -4.40
N LEU A 152 13.65 31.80 -3.38
CA LEU A 152 13.04 32.99 -2.76
C LEU A 152 14.06 33.83 -1.98
N GLY A 153 15.04 33.19 -1.34
CA GLY A 153 16.14 33.87 -0.68
C GLY A 153 17.00 34.67 -1.66
N GLU A 154 17.24 34.17 -2.87
CA GLU A 154 18.02 34.88 -3.88
C GLU A 154 17.25 36.04 -4.53
N VAL A 155 15.92 35.92 -4.70
CA VAL A 155 15.09 36.94 -5.38
C VAL A 155 14.50 37.99 -4.42
N ALA A 156 14.30 37.67 -3.14
CA ALA A 156 13.62 38.55 -2.18
C ALA A 156 14.53 39.20 -1.12
N THR A 157 15.87 39.11 -1.25
CA THR A 157 16.73 39.68 -0.21
C THR A 157 16.91 41.17 -0.45
N ARG A 158 16.15 41.97 0.31
CA ARG A 158 16.32 43.38 0.72
C ARG A 158 16.75 44.41 -0.34
N ASP A 159 17.82 44.17 -1.07
CA ASP A 159 18.35 45.06 -2.11
C ASP A 159 17.43 45.11 -3.33
N TRP A 160 16.79 43.99 -3.73
CA TRP A 160 15.79 44.01 -4.81
C TRP A 160 14.49 44.74 -4.39
N ILE A 161 13.98 44.46 -3.19
CA ILE A 161 12.80 45.16 -2.65
C ILE A 161 13.10 46.65 -2.47
N ARG A 162 14.32 46.99 -2.04
CA ARG A 162 14.77 48.38 -1.92
C ARG A 162 14.89 49.07 -3.27
N SER A 163 15.45 48.41 -4.29
CA SER A 163 15.55 49.01 -5.63
C SER A 163 14.18 49.21 -6.25
N GLU A 164 13.26 48.25 -6.11
CA GLU A 164 11.91 48.36 -6.65
C GLU A 164 11.11 49.47 -5.94
N LEU A 165 11.20 49.56 -4.61
CA LEU A 165 10.60 50.66 -3.85
C LEU A 165 11.20 52.01 -4.23
N GLN A 166 12.52 52.09 -4.47
CA GLN A 166 13.16 53.33 -4.90
C GLN A 166 12.74 53.73 -6.32
N ASP A 167 12.63 52.78 -7.25
CA ASP A 167 12.17 53.05 -8.62
C ASP A 167 10.73 53.56 -8.63
N VAL A 168 9.83 52.91 -7.88
CA VAL A 168 8.42 53.34 -7.77
C VAL A 168 8.31 54.73 -7.10
N VAL A 169 9.11 55.01 -6.06
CA VAL A 169 9.15 56.33 -5.41
C VAL A 169 9.67 57.40 -6.38
N LYS A 170 10.74 57.10 -7.13
CA LYS A 170 11.31 58.01 -8.12
C LYS A 170 10.33 58.32 -9.25
N GLU A 171 9.60 57.31 -9.74
CA GLU A 171 8.57 57.50 -10.75
C GLU A 171 7.46 58.44 -10.27
N LEU A 172 7.02 58.31 -9.00
CA LEU A 172 6.04 59.21 -8.40
C LEU A 172 6.56 60.64 -8.24
N GLU A 173 7.84 60.80 -7.87
CA GLU A 173 8.48 62.11 -7.72
C GLU A 173 8.66 62.80 -9.07
N GLU A 174 9.04 62.07 -10.13
CA GLU A 174 9.12 62.60 -11.49
C GLU A 174 7.74 63.04 -12.03
N ARG A 175 6.67 62.27 -11.73
CA ARG A 175 5.29 62.69 -12.06
C ARG A 175 4.88 63.96 -11.29
N HIS A 176 5.31 64.11 -10.05
CA HIS A 176 5.04 65.32 -9.26
C HIS A 176 5.83 66.54 -9.74
N ASN A 177 7.13 66.37 -10.06
CA ASN A 177 8.01 67.45 -10.52
C ASN A 177 7.77 67.85 -11.98
N GLY A 178 7.33 66.93 -12.83
CA GLY A 178 6.91 67.23 -14.21
C GLY A 178 5.72 68.20 -14.29
N HIS A 179 5.00 68.40 -13.18
CA HIS A 179 3.94 69.41 -13.05
C HIS A 179 4.43 70.77 -12.53
N ARG A 180 5.73 70.94 -12.22
CA ARG A 180 6.25 72.13 -11.52
C ARG A 180 7.25 72.97 -12.32
N HIS A 181 7.58 72.58 -13.55
CA HIS A 181 8.59 73.28 -14.36
C HIS A 181 8.06 73.61 -15.76
N ASP A 182 7.16 74.58 -15.86
CA ASP A 182 7.06 75.46 -17.03
C ASP A 182 7.93 76.69 -16.74
N PRO A 183 9.17 76.79 -17.26
CA PRO A 183 9.91 78.05 -17.19
C PRO A 183 9.30 79.01 -18.21
N VAL A 184 8.70 80.10 -17.73
CA VAL A 184 8.26 81.22 -18.56
C VAL A 184 9.48 81.83 -19.25
N VAL A 185 9.69 81.46 -20.52
CA VAL A 185 10.77 81.98 -21.36
C VAL A 185 10.39 83.40 -21.82
N PHE A 186 11.07 84.41 -21.27
CA PHE A 186 10.98 85.80 -21.78
C PHE A 186 11.86 85.97 -23.03
N PRO A 187 11.34 86.47 -24.17
CA PRO A 187 12.15 86.72 -25.35
C PRO A 187 12.83 88.09 -25.25
N ALA A 188 14.17 88.13 -25.27
CA ALA A 188 14.93 89.37 -25.45
C ALA A 188 15.06 89.72 -26.94
N GLU A 189 14.74 90.98 -27.25
CA GLU A 189 14.71 91.56 -28.60
C GLU A 189 16.04 91.46 -29.36
N ARG A 190 15.94 91.20 -30.67
CA ARG A 190 17.05 91.33 -31.62
C ARG A 190 17.24 92.81 -32.00
N SER A 191 18.39 93.37 -31.63
CA SER A 191 18.89 94.63 -32.18
C SER A 191 19.13 94.49 -33.69
N ARG A 192 18.47 95.38 -34.45
CA ARG A 192 18.42 95.39 -35.92
C ARG A 192 19.15 96.64 -36.43
N GLY A 193 20.30 96.44 -37.07
CA GLY A 193 20.84 97.19 -38.21
C GLY A 193 21.16 98.68 -38.06
N ARG A 194 22.40 99.05 -38.41
CA ARG A 194 22.67 100.18 -39.31
C ARG A 194 24.08 100.10 -39.89
N ASP A 195 24.17 99.67 -41.14
CA ASP A 195 25.26 100.08 -42.03
C ASP A 195 25.10 101.57 -42.33
N ALA A 196 26.19 102.32 -42.23
CA ALA A 196 26.34 103.65 -42.82
C ALA A 196 27.83 103.92 -43.07
N ASP A 197 28.22 103.61 -44.30
CA ASP A 197 29.16 104.34 -45.17
C ASP A 197 29.43 105.80 -44.73
N ASP A 198 30.69 106.20 -44.52
CA ASP A 198 31.34 107.39 -45.12
C ASP A 198 32.80 107.58 -44.63
N ARG A 199 33.72 107.72 -45.60
CA ARG A 199 35.10 108.31 -45.60
C ARG A 199 36.32 107.55 -45.07
#